data_AF-A0A0J1G4X7-F1
#
_entry.id   AF-A0A0J1G4X7-F1
#
_cell.length_a   1.000
_cell.length_b   1.000
_cell.length_c   1.000
_cell.angle_alpha   90.00
_cell.angle_beta   90.00
_cell.angle_gamma   90.00
#
_symmetry.space_group_name_H-M   'P 1'
#
loop_
_entity.id
_entity.type
_entity.pdbx_description
1 polymer ?
#
loop_
_entity_poly.entity_id
_entity_poly.type
_entity_poly.pdbx_seq_one_letter_code
_entity_poly.pdbx_strand_id
1 'polypeptide(L)' 'MDNKYTCETILETLKAMNFAEIQEQGFMPLYKRQKITDDLHNACNFRTDYQFITKSQMKTIQKKSKGRE' A
#
# COMPACT_ATOMS: atom_id res chain seq x y z
N MET A 1 -0.08 -9.84 15.36
CA MET A 1 0.49 -8.51 15.08
C MET A 1 0.90 -7.95 16.42
N ASP A 2 2.11 -8.32 16.81
CA ASP A 2 2.73 -7.86 18.04
C ASP A 2 2.82 -6.33 17.96
N ASN A 3 2.43 -5.62 19.02
CA ASN A 3 2.25 -4.16 19.14
C ASN A 3 3.53 -3.34 18.83
N LYS A 4 4.12 -3.51 17.64
CA LYS A 4 5.37 -2.87 17.21
C LYS A 4 5.18 -1.46 16.70
N TYR A 5 3.96 -1.12 16.27
CA TYR A 5 3.65 0.17 15.69
C TYR A 5 2.37 0.69 16.34
N THR A 6 2.38 1.95 16.76
CA THR A 6 1.17 2.61 17.24
C THR A 6 0.27 2.91 16.03
N CYS A 7 -1.03 3.07 16.28
CA CYS A 7 -1.97 3.49 15.25
C CYS A 7 -1.51 4.77 14.53
N GLU A 8 -0.86 5.68 15.26
CA GLU A 8 -0.27 6.90 14.71
C GLU A 8 0.84 6.61 13.70
N THR A 9 1.79 5.73 14.01
CA THR A 9 2.86 5.36 13.06
C THR A 9 2.30 4.67 11.82
N ILE A 10 1.26 3.83 11.99
CA ILE A 10 0.59 3.16 10.87
C ILE A 10 -0.11 4.20 9.98
N LEU A 11 -0.86 5.14 10.58
CA LEU A 11 -1.53 6.23 9.90
C LEU A 11 -0.54 7.14 9.16
N GLU A 12 0.55 7.53 9.82
CA GLU A 12 1.61 8.34 9.22
C GLU A 12 2.23 7.62 8.02
N THR A 13 2.53 6.33 8.16
CA THR A 13 3.11 5.52 7.09
C THR A 13 2.15 5.41 5.92
N LEU A 14 0.87 5.07 6.16
CA LEU A 14 -0.17 5.01 5.13
C LEU A 14 -0.31 6.36 4.41
N LYS A 15 -0.24 7.47 5.14
CA LYS A 15 -0.34 8.82 4.59
C LYS A 15 0.92 9.22 3.82
N ALA A 16 2.08 8.70 4.20
CA ALA A 16 3.35 8.87 3.51
C ALA A 16 3.50 7.99 2.27
N MET A 17 2.68 6.93 2.11
CA MET A 17 2.64 6.10 0.90
C MET A 17 2.12 6.91 -0.29
N ASN A 18 3.06 7.54 -1.00
CA ASN A 18 2.78 8.25 -2.24
C ASN A 18 2.97 7.34 -3.45
N PHE A 19 2.14 7.53 -4.46
CA PHE A 19 2.19 6.79 -5.72
C PHE A 19 2.21 7.79 -6.88
N ALA A 20 3.15 7.62 -7.80
CA ALA A 20 3.14 8.32 -9.08
C ALA A 20 2.20 7.59 -10.04
N GLU A 21 1.29 8.30 -10.69
CA GLU A 21 0.57 7.74 -11.83
C GLU A 21 1.50 7.71 -13.05
N ILE A 22 1.70 6.52 -13.63
CA ILE A 22 2.40 6.33 -14.90
C ILE A 22 1.33 6.28 -15.98
N GLN A 23 1.33 7.30 -16.85
CA GLN A 23 0.33 7.55 -17.90
C GLN A 23 -0.22 6.26 -18.52
N GLU A 24 -1.50 6.01 -18.21
CA GLU A 24 -2.36 4.90 -18.64
C GLU A 24 -1.94 3.47 -18.30
N GLN A 25 -0.68 3.22 -17.97
CA GLN A 25 -0.19 1.88 -17.67
C GLN A 25 -0.42 1.48 -16.20
N GLY A 26 -0.27 2.38 -15.24
CA GLY A 26 -0.35 2.02 -13.83
C GLY A 26 0.14 3.08 -12.85
N PHE A 27 0.59 2.62 -11.69
CA PHE A 27 1.04 3.44 -10.57
C PHE A 27 2.40 2.93 -10.08
N MET A 28 3.32 3.85 -9.80
CA MET A 28 4.63 3.55 -9.26
C MET A 28 4.69 4.00 -7.79
N PRO A 29 5.07 3.13 -6.84
CA PRO A 29 5.27 3.58 -5.47
C PRO A 29 6.45 4.56 -5.41
N LEU A 30 6.23 5.74 -4.82
CA LEU A 30 7.26 6.76 -4.55
C LEU A 30 7.78 6.67 -3.11
N TYR A 31 7.26 5.75 -2.31
CA TYR A 31 7.69 5.50 -0.94
C TYR A 31 8.72 4.36 -0.89
N LYS A 32 9.57 4.36 0.13
CA LYS A 32 10.55 3.28 0.35
C LYS A 32 9.94 2.16 1.18
N ARG A 33 10.25 0.91 0.84
CA ARG A 33 9.89 -0.25 1.68
C ARG A 33 10.54 -0.12 3.06
N GLN A 34 9.74 -0.24 4.09
CA GLN A 34 10.16 -0.28 5.49
C GLN A 34 9.57 -1.51 6.17
N LYS A 35 10.06 -1.85 7.37
CA LYS A 35 9.50 -2.97 8.15
C LYS A 35 8.00 -2.79 8.42
N ILE A 36 7.54 -1.55 8.61
CA ILE A 36 6.11 -1.26 8.81
C ILE A 36 5.29 -1.50 7.54
N THR A 37 5.82 -1.17 6.35
CA THR A 37 5.09 -1.41 5.09
C THR A 37 5.03 -2.89 4.75
N ASP A 38 6.07 -3.65 5.10
CA ASP A 38 6.10 -5.11 4.96
C ASP A 38 5.06 -5.80 5.85
N ASP A 39 4.99 -5.40 7.12
CA ASP A 39 3.99 -5.89 8.07
C ASP A 39 2.57 -5.51 7.63
N LEU A 40 2.39 -4.28 7.12
CA LEU A 40 1.11 -3.83 6.56
C LEU A 40 0.70 -4.65 5.33
N HIS A 41 1.62 -4.99 4.42
CA HIS A 41 1.31 -5.85 3.27
C HIS A 41 0.91 -7.26 3.69
N ASN A 42 1.54 -7.79 4.75
CA ASN A 42 1.17 -9.07 5.34
C ASN A 42 -0.24 -9.01 5.95
N ALA A 43 -0.51 -7.94 6.70
CA ALA A 43 -1.80 -7.70 7.36
C ALA A 43 -2.96 -7.45 6.39
N CYS A 44 -2.76 -6.56 5.43
CA CYS A 44 -3.79 -6.10 4.51
C CYS A 44 -3.95 -7.01 3.27
N ASN A 45 -3.07 -8.01 3.11
CA ASN A 45 -3.16 -9.01 2.04
C ASN A 45 -3.21 -8.38 0.62
N PHE A 46 -2.53 -7.24 0.48
CA PHE A 46 -2.22 -6.59 -0.78
C PHE A 46 -0.78 -6.09 -0.77
N ARG A 47 -0.07 -6.30 -1.89
CA ARG A 47 1.32 -5.87 -2.06
C ARG A 47 1.37 -4.70 -3.03
N THR A 48 1.83 -3.56 -2.53
CA THR A 48 2.11 -2.36 -3.34
C THR A 48 3.61 -2.16 -3.59
N ASP A 49 4.45 -3.14 -3.21
CA ASP A 49 5.92 -3.05 -3.20
C ASP A 49 6.59 -3.43 -4.53
N TYR A 50 5.89 -4.13 -5.42
CA TYR A 50 6.41 -4.37 -6.76
C TYR A 50 6.36 -3.04 -7.49
N GLN A 51 7.53 -2.53 -7.91
CA GLN A 51 7.80 -1.23 -8.53
C GLN A 51 6.79 -0.72 -9.56
N PHE A 52 5.84 -1.53 -10.04
CA PHE A 52 4.81 -1.12 -10.95
C PHE A 52 3.48 -1.81 -10.62
N ILE A 53 2.49 -1.03 -10.20
CA ILE A 53 1.13 -1.46 -9.88
C ILE A 53 0.26 -1.16 -11.09
N THR A 54 -0.25 -2.18 -11.78
CA THR A 54 -1.17 -1.96 -12.91
C THR A 54 -2.50 -1.35 -12.44
N LYS A 55 -3.24 -0.70 -13.35
CA LYS A 55 -4.59 -0.20 -13.05
C LYS A 55 -5.53 -1.26 -12.47
N SER A 56 -5.41 -2.52 -12.92
CA SER A 56 -6.23 -3.63 -12.41
C SER A 56 -5.88 -3.97 -10.96
N GLN A 57 -4.59 -4.07 -10.63
CA GLN A 57 -4.12 -4.27 -9.26
C GLN A 57 -4.57 -3.12 -8.36
N MET A 58 -4.42 -1.87 -8.81
CA MET A 58 -4.87 -0.70 -8.05
C MET A 58 -6.39 -0.71 -7.81
N LYS A 59 -7.20 -1.18 -8.77
CA LYS A 59 -8.64 -1.36 -8.57
C LYS A 59 -8.93 -2.43 -7.52
N THR A 60 -8.22 -3.56 -7.54
CA THR A 60 -8.37 -4.63 -6.53
C THR A 60 -7.97 -4.14 -5.14
N ILE A 61 -6.85 -3.42 -5.02
CA ILE A 61 -6.40 -2.82 -3.76
C ILE A 61 -7.45 -1.83 -3.23
N GLN A 62 -7.97 -0.95 -4.08
CA GLN A 62 -9.03 -0.01 -3.68
C GLN A 62 -10.31 -0.71 -3.24
N LYS A 63 -10.71 -1.80 -3.90
CA LYS A 63 -11.88 -2.59 -3.50
C LYS A 63 -11.69 -3.20 -2.12
N LYS A 64 -10.56 -3.90 -1.91
CA LYS A 64 -10.19 -4.51 -0.62
C LYS A 64 -10.06 -3.46 0.49
N SER A 65 -9.37 -2.35 0.22
CA SER A 65 -9.15 -1.27 1.19
C SER A 65 -10.45 -0.58 1.61
N LYS A 66 -11.46 -0.53 0.72
CA LYS A 66 -12.78 0.04 1.04
C LYS A 66 -13.77 -1.00 1.61
N GLY A 67 -13.33 -2.23 1.87
CA GLY A 67 -14.22 -3.31 2.33
C GLY A 67 -15.34 -3.63 1.36
N ARG A 68 -15.16 -3.31 0.07
CA ARG A 68 -16.09 -3.66 -1.01
C ARG A 68 -15.62 -4.97 -1.62
N GLU A 69 -15.83 -6.06 -0.89
CA GLU A 69 -15.73 -7.43 -1.40
C GLU A 69 -17.02 -7.82 -2.11
#